data_AF-A0A1C3EKN4-F1
#
_entry.id   AF-A0A1C3EKN4-F1
#
_cell.length_a   1.000
_cell.length_b   1.000
_cell.length_c   1.000
_cell.angle_alpha   90.00
_cell.angle_beta   90.00
_cell.angle_gamma   90.00
#
_symmetry.space_group_name_H-M   'P 1'
#
loop_
_entity.id
_entity.type
_entity.pdbx_description
1 polymer ?
#
loop_
_entity_poly.entity_id
_entity_poly.type
_entity_poly.pdbx_seq_one_letter_code
_entity_poly.pdbx_strand_id
1 'polypeptide(L)'
;MNTKTFALNTDLTAIAEPATDGAPQCAEFIPAGAAITGRDGRAWVNDNPDAIVSAFAHNGADLPIDIEHATEIKGKAGEPPHAVGWIKALQAREVGSIWGLIECTQEGEQLVSNRAYRSSK
;
A
#
# COMPACT_ATOMS: atom_id res chain seq x y z
N MET A 1 -11.67 -15.11 17.57
CA MET A 1 -11.28 -13.97 16.72
C MET A 1 -10.32 -14.51 15.68
N ASN A 2 -10.64 -14.39 14.38
CA ASN A 2 -9.72 -14.82 13.33
C ASN A 2 -8.60 -13.78 13.21
N THR A 3 -7.38 -14.16 13.57
CA THR A 3 -6.19 -13.35 13.32
C THR A 3 -5.93 -13.35 11.82
N LYS A 4 -6.14 -12.22 11.15
CA LYS A 4 -5.68 -12.05 9.77
C LYS A 4 -4.25 -11.53 9.80
N THR A 5 -3.33 -12.31 9.24
CA THR A 5 -1.92 -11.95 9.11
C THR A 5 -1.71 -11.22 7.79
N PHE A 6 -1.17 -10.00 7.84
CA PHE A 6 -0.88 -9.19 6.66
C PHE A 6 0.62 -8.98 6.52
N ALA A 7 1.15 -8.89 5.32
CA ALA A 7 2.57 -8.57 5.16
C ALA A 7 2.79 -7.05 5.30
N LEU A 8 3.98 -6.63 5.75
CA LEU A 8 4.40 -5.22 5.65
C LEU A 8 4.67 -4.80 4.19
N ASN A 9 4.68 -5.79 3.30
CA ASN A 9 4.82 -5.77 1.86
C ASN A 9 3.81 -6.78 1.29
N THR A 10 2.60 -6.33 0.99
CA THR A 10 1.49 -7.23 0.59
C THR A 10 1.45 -7.45 -0.92
N ASP A 11 1.05 -8.66 -1.32
CA ASP A 11 0.70 -8.97 -2.70
C ASP A 11 -0.62 -8.27 -3.06
N LEU A 12 -0.55 -7.31 -3.98
CA LEU A 12 -1.67 -6.47 -4.39
C LEU A 12 -2.91 -7.29 -4.79
N THR A 13 -2.72 -8.49 -5.33
CA THR A 13 -3.81 -9.38 -5.75
C THR A 13 -4.68 -9.92 -4.61
N ALA A 14 -4.19 -9.92 -3.36
CA ALA A 14 -4.91 -10.49 -2.21
C ALA A 14 -5.79 -9.46 -1.47
N ILE A 15 -5.59 -8.17 -1.75
CA ILE A 15 -6.08 -7.04 -0.95
C ILE A 15 -6.67 -5.91 -1.79
N ALA A 16 -6.59 -6.02 -3.12
CA ALA A 16 -7.11 -5.04 -4.03
C ALA A 16 -8.55 -5.36 -4.43
N GLU A 17 -9.33 -4.30 -4.65
CA GLU A 17 -10.56 -4.43 -5.41
C GLU A 17 -10.20 -4.90 -6.84
N PRO A 18 -10.91 -5.91 -7.38
CA PRO A 18 -10.60 -6.44 -8.69
C PRO A 18 -10.75 -5.35 -9.75
N ALA A 19 -9.67 -5.06 -10.48
CA ALA A 19 -9.75 -4.27 -11.69
C ALA A 19 -10.35 -5.11 -12.82
N THR A 20 -11.25 -4.52 -13.60
CA THR A 20 -11.86 -5.18 -14.77
C THR A 20 -10.84 -5.38 -15.90
N ASP A 21 -9.83 -4.51 -16.00
CA ASP A 21 -8.54 -4.71 -16.67
C ASP A 21 -7.46 -3.87 -15.97
N GLY A 22 -6.19 -4.29 -16.04
CA GLY A 22 -5.05 -3.48 -15.57
C GLY A 22 -4.74 -3.57 -14.06
N ALA A 23 -4.00 -2.58 -13.56
CA ALA A 23 -3.66 -2.50 -12.15
C ALA A 23 -4.86 -2.02 -11.31
N PRO A 24 -4.98 -2.47 -10.05
CA PRO A 24 -6.07 -2.04 -9.20
C PRO A 24 -5.96 -0.58 -8.81
N GLN A 25 -7.10 0.08 -8.84
CA GLN A 25 -7.26 1.48 -8.44
C GLN A 25 -7.43 1.64 -6.93
N CYS A 26 -7.72 0.56 -6.20
CA CYS A 26 -7.86 0.61 -4.74
C CYS A 26 -7.36 -0.68 -4.07
N ALA A 27 -6.63 -0.53 -2.96
CA ALA A 27 -6.12 -1.66 -2.18
C ALA A 27 -6.09 -1.40 -0.66
N GLU A 28 -6.24 -2.46 0.13
CA GLU A 28 -6.11 -2.44 1.59
C GLU A 28 -4.63 -2.38 1.99
N PHE A 29 -4.20 -1.31 2.65
CA PHE A 29 -2.83 -1.16 3.14
C PHE A 29 -2.66 -1.56 4.60
N ILE A 30 -3.65 -1.26 5.44
CA ILE A 30 -3.67 -1.69 6.84
C ILE A 30 -4.97 -2.46 7.08
N PRO A 31 -4.90 -3.68 7.62
CA PRO A 31 -6.09 -4.46 7.85
C PRO A 31 -6.95 -3.94 9.00
N ALA A 32 -8.20 -4.39 9.02
CA ALA A 32 -9.11 -4.13 10.12
C ALA A 32 -8.63 -4.71 11.46
N GLY A 33 -9.02 -4.04 12.55
CA GLY A 33 -8.73 -4.43 13.92
C GLY A 33 -7.69 -3.53 14.61
N ALA A 34 -7.80 -3.42 15.93
CA ALA A 34 -6.91 -2.57 16.72
C ALA A 34 -5.52 -3.17 16.93
N ALA A 35 -5.37 -4.50 16.87
CA ALA A 35 -4.09 -5.19 17.01
C ALA A 35 -3.76 -5.88 15.70
N ILE A 36 -2.68 -5.43 15.05
CA ILE A 36 -2.23 -5.95 13.76
C ILE A 36 -0.95 -6.73 13.96
N THR A 37 -0.85 -7.88 13.27
CA THR A 37 0.37 -8.68 13.24
C THR A 37 0.79 -8.92 11.79
N GLY A 38 2.00 -8.46 11.49
CA GLY A 38 2.73 -8.68 10.27
C GLY A 38 3.01 -10.16 10.01
N ARG A 39 3.13 -10.56 8.74
CA ARG A 39 3.58 -11.92 8.33
C ARG A 39 4.97 -12.23 8.88
N ASP A 40 5.79 -11.22 9.07
CA ASP A 40 7.12 -11.32 9.67
C ASP A 40 7.11 -11.37 11.21
N GLY A 41 5.92 -11.42 11.83
CA GLY A 41 5.74 -11.51 13.29
C GLY A 41 5.79 -10.18 14.04
N ARG A 42 6.09 -9.05 13.37
CA ARG A 42 5.99 -7.73 14.01
C ARG A 42 4.53 -7.41 14.30
N ALA A 43 4.27 -6.69 15.39
CA ALA A 43 2.92 -6.30 15.77
C ALA A 43 2.84 -4.83 16.16
N TRP A 44 1.70 -4.22 15.89
CA TRP A 44 1.41 -2.83 16.25
C TRP A 44 -0.06 -2.64 16.58
N VAL A 45 -0.37 -1.49 17.19
CA VAL A 45 -1.73 -1.07 17.51
C VAL A 45 -2.18 -0.01 16.51
N ASN A 46 -3.40 -0.16 16.01
CA ASN A 46 -4.13 0.80 15.18
C ASN A 46 -5.53 1.02 15.77
N ASP A 47 -5.60 1.62 16.95
CA ASP A 47 -6.85 1.91 17.68
C ASP A 47 -7.53 3.22 17.23
N ASN A 48 -6.87 4.01 16.39
CA ASN A 48 -7.40 5.24 15.80
C ASN A 48 -7.07 5.34 14.30
N PRO A 49 -7.73 4.55 13.43
CA PRO A 49 -7.47 4.54 11.99
C PRO A 49 -7.75 5.89 11.31
N ASP A 50 -8.71 6.66 11.82
CA ASP A 50 -9.05 7.99 11.29
C ASP A 50 -7.90 8.99 11.46
N ALA A 51 -7.08 8.84 12.52
CA ALA A 51 -5.90 9.68 12.69
C ALA A 51 -4.85 9.45 11.60
N ILE A 52 -4.71 8.21 11.09
CA ILE A 52 -3.81 7.90 9.98
C ILE A 52 -4.30 8.55 8.68
N VAL A 53 -5.60 8.45 8.41
CA VAL A 53 -6.24 9.10 7.24
C VAL A 53 -6.06 10.62 7.32
N SER A 54 -6.32 11.21 8.49
CA SER A 54 -6.14 12.65 8.71
C SER A 54 -4.68 13.09 8.56
N ALA A 55 -3.73 12.29 9.05
CA ALA A 55 -2.31 12.59 8.91
C ALA A 55 -1.86 12.57 7.44
N PHE A 56 -2.33 11.58 6.67
CA PHE A 56 -2.09 11.52 5.23
C PHE A 56 -2.66 12.76 4.51
N ALA A 57 -3.91 13.14 4.80
CA ALA A 57 -4.52 14.32 4.21
C ALA A 57 -3.75 15.61 4.57
N HIS A 58 -3.25 15.71 5.80
CA HIS A 58 -2.46 16.86 6.26
C HIS A 58 -1.10 16.95 5.56
N ASN A 59 -0.47 15.80 5.23
CA ASN A 59 0.81 15.77 4.50
C ASN A 59 0.71 16.52 3.15
N GLY A 60 -0.47 16.55 2.53
CA GLY A 60 -0.75 17.37 1.33
C GLY A 60 0.03 16.97 0.08
N ALA A 61 0.72 15.83 0.12
CA ALA A 61 1.48 15.28 -0.99
C ALA A 61 1.15 13.79 -1.16
N ASP A 62 1.05 13.37 -2.41
CA ASP A 62 0.90 11.97 -2.78
C ASP A 62 2.13 11.17 -2.35
N LEU A 63 1.92 9.95 -1.84
CA LEU A 63 3.03 9.06 -1.50
C LEU A 63 3.38 8.17 -2.70
N PRO A 64 4.67 8.07 -3.08
CA PRO A 64 5.06 7.27 -4.22
C PRO A 64 4.97 5.77 -3.93
N ILE A 65 4.56 5.01 -4.94
CA ILE A 65 4.75 3.56 -5.00
C ILE A 65 6.00 3.34 -5.84
N ASP A 66 7.01 2.68 -5.29
CA ASP A 66 8.27 2.42 -5.95
C ASP A 66 8.66 0.93 -5.91
N ILE A 67 9.78 0.62 -6.56
CA ILE A 67 10.37 -0.70 -6.60
C ILE A 67 11.65 -0.67 -5.77
N GLU A 68 11.85 -1.68 -4.91
CA GLU A 68 13.07 -1.86 -4.10
C GLU A 68 13.46 -0.60 -3.29
N HIS A 69 12.47 0.13 -2.76
CA HIS A 69 12.70 1.36 -1.99
C HIS A 69 13.47 2.46 -2.76
N ALA A 70 13.29 2.54 -4.09
CA ALA A 70 14.04 3.45 -4.94
C ALA A 70 13.92 4.93 -4.51
N THR A 71 12.76 5.38 -4.04
CA THR A 71 12.56 6.78 -3.60
C THR A 71 13.40 7.12 -2.38
N GLU A 72 13.54 6.19 -1.45
CA GLU A 72 14.35 6.33 -0.24
C GLU A 72 15.85 6.21 -0.55
N ILE A 73 16.25 5.21 -1.36
CA ILE A 73 17.66 4.91 -1.64
C ILE A 73 18.26 5.91 -2.65
N LYS A 74 17.61 6.08 -3.82
CA LYS A 74 18.12 6.96 -4.89
C LYS A 74 17.92 8.43 -4.54
N GLY A 75 16.79 8.76 -3.91
CA GLY A 75 16.54 10.14 -3.46
C GLY A 75 17.63 10.65 -2.51
N LYS A 76 18.09 9.82 -1.57
CA LYS A 76 19.22 10.16 -0.69
C LYS A 76 20.55 10.32 -1.43
N ALA A 77 20.74 9.59 -2.52
CA ALA A 77 21.93 9.70 -3.37
C ALA A 77 21.86 10.90 -4.35
N GLY A 78 20.74 11.65 -4.40
CA GLY A 78 20.51 12.71 -5.37
C GLY A 78 20.23 12.19 -6.78
N GLU A 79 19.98 10.89 -6.91
CA GLU A 79 19.58 10.26 -8.17
C GLU A 79 18.06 10.38 -8.36
N PRO A 80 17.56 10.44 -9.60
CA PRO A 80 16.13 10.51 -9.86
C PRO A 80 15.41 9.29 -9.23
N PRO A 81 14.46 9.52 -8.30
CA PRO A 81 13.68 8.43 -7.75
C PRO A 81 12.76 7.85 -8.83
N HIS A 82 12.53 6.53 -8.79
CA HIS A 82 11.71 5.83 -9.77
C HIS A 82 10.41 5.35 -9.11
N ALA A 83 9.37 6.19 -9.21
CA ALA A 83 8.02 5.81 -8.80
C ALA A 83 7.26 5.19 -9.99
N VAL A 84 6.47 4.16 -9.71
CA VAL A 84 5.60 3.45 -10.66
C VAL A 84 4.11 3.64 -10.35
N GLY A 85 3.80 4.46 -9.35
CA GLY A 85 2.45 4.88 -9.02
C GLY A 85 2.43 5.81 -7.82
N TRP A 86 1.22 6.19 -7.42
CA TRP A 86 0.96 7.15 -6.37
C TRP A 86 -0.23 6.72 -5.53
N ILE A 87 -0.10 6.86 -4.22
CA ILE A 87 -1.24 6.82 -3.28
C ILE A 87 -1.83 8.22 -3.26
N LYS A 88 -3.07 8.37 -3.73
CA LYS A 88 -3.75 9.65 -3.93
C LYS A 88 -4.67 10.03 -2.76
N ALA A 89 -5.21 9.03 -2.08
CA ALA A 89 -6.10 9.21 -0.94
C ALA A 89 -6.08 7.97 -0.06
N LEU A 90 -6.36 8.15 1.23
CA LEU A 90 -6.65 7.06 2.16
C LEU A 90 -8.09 7.15 2.65
N GLN A 91 -8.67 5.98 2.94
CA GLN A 91 -9.99 5.86 3.53
C GLN A 91 -9.96 4.80 4.64
N ALA A 92 -10.43 5.15 5.82
CA ALA A 92 -10.79 4.18 6.84
C ALA A 92 -12.13 3.54 6.44
N ARG A 93 -12.15 2.20 6.37
CA ARG A 93 -13.33 1.40 6.05
C ARG A 93 -13.67 0.49 7.24
N GLU A 94 -14.64 -0.41 7.04
CA GLU A 94 -15.21 -1.23 8.11
C GLU A 94 -14.17 -1.82 9.08
N VAL A 95 -14.48 -1.73 10.37
CA VAL A 95 -13.69 -2.24 11.50
C VAL A 95 -12.24 -1.70 11.53
N GLY A 96 -12.00 -0.53 10.91
CA GLY A 96 -10.74 0.21 10.99
C GLY A 96 -9.68 -0.17 9.96
N SER A 97 -10.05 -0.91 8.91
CA SER A 97 -9.16 -1.13 7.77
C SER A 97 -8.84 0.20 7.05
N ILE A 98 -7.64 0.34 6.51
CA ILE A 98 -7.23 1.53 5.75
C ILE A 98 -6.94 1.12 4.32
N TRP A 99 -7.68 1.75 3.40
CA TRP A 99 -7.62 1.52 1.97
C TRP A 99 -7.05 2.75 1.27
N GLY A 100 -6.28 2.54 0.21
CA GLY A 100 -5.71 3.62 -0.58
C GLY A 100 -6.25 3.65 -2.00
N LEU A 101 -6.51 4.86 -2.52
CA LEU A 101 -6.68 5.12 -3.94
C LEU A 101 -5.31 5.15 -4.60
N ILE A 102 -5.12 4.34 -5.63
CA ILE A 102 -3.86 4.15 -6.33
C ILE A 102 -4.01 4.66 -7.75
N GLU A 103 -3.04 5.47 -8.18
CA GLU A 103 -2.86 5.88 -9.56
C GLU A 103 -1.53 5.30 -10.06
N CYS A 104 -1.59 4.29 -10.92
CA CYS A 104 -0.40 3.69 -11.50
C CYS A 104 0.10 4.51 -12.70
N THR A 105 1.41 4.50 -12.94
CA THR A 105 1.95 4.86 -14.25
C THR A 105 1.72 3.70 -15.23
N GLN A 106 1.86 3.97 -16.53
CA GLN A 106 1.80 2.91 -17.54
C GLN A 106 2.80 1.77 -17.26
N GLU A 107 3.98 2.10 -16.74
CA GLU A 107 4.96 1.10 -16.32
C GLU A 107 4.45 0.28 -15.13
N GLY A 108 3.92 0.93 -14.09
CA GLY A 108 3.32 0.25 -12.93
C GLY A 108 2.21 -0.72 -13.33
N GLU A 109 1.33 -0.31 -14.24
CA GLU A 109 0.26 -1.17 -14.79
C GLU A 109 0.82 -2.41 -15.48
N GLN A 110 1.88 -2.25 -16.28
CA GLN A 110 2.54 -3.36 -16.96
C GLN A 110 3.21 -4.31 -15.97
N LEU A 111 3.85 -3.79 -14.93
CA LEU A 111 4.53 -4.61 -13.92
C LEU A 111 3.55 -5.48 -13.14
N VAL A 112 2.41 -4.91 -12.74
CA VAL A 112 1.33 -5.65 -12.07
C VAL A 112 0.72 -6.69 -13.01
N SER A 113 0.37 -6.29 -14.24
CA SER A 113 -0.28 -7.17 -15.23
C SER A 113 0.60 -8.35 -15.63
N ASN A 114 1.91 -8.12 -15.77
CA ASN A 114 2.89 -9.16 -16.09
C ASN A 114 3.36 -9.96 -14.88
N ARG A 115 2.87 -9.63 -13.66
CA ARG A 115 3.28 -10.27 -12.40
C ARG A 115 4.80 -10.25 -12.19
N ALA A 116 5.46 -9.16 -12.61
CA ALA A 116 6.91 -9.02 -12.59
C ALA A 116 7.48 -9.01 -11.16
N TYR A 117 6.67 -8.56 -10.20
CA TYR A 117 7.02 -8.50 -8.79
C TYR A 117 5.95 -9.25 -7.99
N ARG A 118 6.32 -10.42 -7.45
CA ARG A 118 5.45 -11.24 -6.61
C ARG A 118 6.14 -11.49 -5.28
N SER A 119 5.44 -11.28 -4.17
CA SER A 119 5.98 -11.70 -2.86
C SER A 119 6.15 -13.23 -2.89
N SER A 120 7.35 -13.74 -2.64
CA SER A 120 7.52 -15.17 -2.38
C SER A 120 6.72 -15.56 -1.14
N LYS A 121 6.13 -16.77 -1.15
CA LYS A 121 5.36 -17.30 -0.03
C LYS A 121 6.17 -17.37 1.25
#